data_AF-A0A7V1MZ18-F1
#
_entry.id   AF-A0A7V1MZ18-F1
#
_cell.length_a   1.000
_cell.length_b   1.000
_cell.length_c   1.000
_cell.angle_alpha   90.00
_cell.angle_beta   90.00
_cell.angle_gamma   90.00
#
_symmetry.space_group_name_H-M   'P 1'
#
loop_
_entity.id
_entity.type
_entity.pdbx_description
1 polymer ?
#
loop_
_entity_poly.entity_id
_entity_poly.type
_entity_poly.pdbx_seq_one_letter_code
_entity_poly.pdbx_strand_id
1 'polypeptide(L)'
;MKYYLIFFGFIFIVLSSCEKDDKYYSPYLVETYAKYLDSLDLHCPDGESDIYFEGMIKGQQVCYKDGIENYVFKYKFFSSVVTDSPNLVVGSKYTGLLYQIVLAFEPIYPRPNGKESLNIKFPYFDPNRDTVEFLDSLFSINKHRLKSINDGNEMVRNKTKFEVDLMMVDRGDHGERGNAFLISTIYGKQSSSFVTINKVERNESDDKVFYSLEMTINCKLYHNPLFKKEGLWGEIEDGHVVANLLIEK
;
A
#
# COMPACT_ATOMS: atom_id res chain seq x y z
N MET A 1 -37.99 19.90 45.26
CA MET A 1 -37.42 18.53 45.17
C MET A 1 -37.78 17.77 43.89
N LYS A 2 -39.03 17.79 43.37
CA LYS A 2 -39.43 17.02 42.18
C LYS A 2 -38.60 17.30 40.90
N TYR A 3 -38.13 18.53 40.68
CA TYR A 3 -37.38 18.91 39.48
C TYR A 3 -35.92 18.42 39.46
N TYR A 4 -35.31 18.15 40.62
CA TYR A 4 -33.92 17.66 40.69
C TYR A 4 -33.78 16.21 40.25
N LEU A 5 -34.80 15.38 40.49
CA LEU A 5 -34.83 13.98 40.06
C LEU A 5 -34.90 13.83 38.54
N ILE A 6 -35.61 14.73 37.87
CA ILE A 6 -35.74 14.74 36.40
C ILE A 6 -34.41 15.19 35.76
N PHE A 7 -33.75 16.20 36.34
CA PHE A 7 -32.48 16.73 35.82
C PHE A 7 -31.33 15.70 35.93
N PHE A 8 -31.22 15.00 37.07
CA PHE A 8 -30.23 13.93 37.23
C PHE A 8 -30.53 12.70 36.34
N GLY A 9 -31.81 12.37 36.13
CA GLY A 9 -32.20 11.32 35.18
C GLY A 9 -31.80 11.63 33.74
N PHE A 10 -31.94 12.89 33.31
CA PHE A 10 -31.53 13.32 31.97
C PHE A 10 -30.01 13.29 31.78
N ILE A 11 -29.24 13.69 32.81
CA ILE A 11 -27.77 13.60 32.79
C ILE A 11 -27.30 12.15 32.71
N PHE A 12 -27.94 11.21 33.42
CA PHE A 12 -27.60 9.79 33.35
C PHE A 12 -27.86 9.20 31.96
N ILE A 13 -28.97 9.58 31.31
CA ILE A 13 -29.31 9.15 29.94
C ILE A 13 -28.34 9.74 28.92
N VAL A 14 -27.96 11.02 29.05
CA VAL A 14 -26.98 11.66 28.15
C VAL A 14 -25.56 11.08 28.33
N LEU A 15 -25.18 10.72 29.56
CA LEU A 15 -23.88 10.07 29.84
C LEU A 15 -23.83 8.59 29.40
N SER A 16 -24.97 7.91 29.33
CA SER A 16 -25.06 6.52 28.83
C SER A 16 -25.36 6.41 27.33
N SER A 17 -25.81 7.49 26.68
CA SER A 17 -26.05 7.53 25.23
C SER A 17 -24.81 7.87 24.40
N CYS A 18 -23.64 7.98 25.02
CA CYS A 18 -22.36 7.99 24.32
C CYS A 18 -21.86 6.55 24.18
N GLU A 19 -22.66 5.68 23.55
CA GLU A 19 -22.10 4.47 22.95
C GLU A 19 -21.16 4.96 21.86
N LYS A 20 -19.86 4.83 22.14
CA LYS A 20 -18.82 4.96 21.13
C LYS A 20 -19.24 4.00 20.03
N ASP A 21 -19.58 4.56 18.88
CA ASP A 21 -19.99 3.86 17.68
C ASP A 21 -18.80 2.96 17.28
N ASP A 22 -18.71 1.78 17.91
CA ASP A 22 -17.76 0.70 17.62
C ASP A 22 -18.19 0.11 16.26
N LYS A 23 -18.09 0.94 15.23
CA LYS A 23 -18.43 0.61 13.86
C LYS A 23 -17.57 -0.58 13.44
N TYR A 24 -18.17 -1.76 13.41
CA TYR A 24 -17.78 -2.90 12.58
C TYR A 24 -16.29 -3.32 12.67
N TYR A 25 -15.85 -3.77 13.84
CA TYR A 25 -14.55 -4.47 13.94
C TYR A 25 -14.76 -5.87 14.48
N SER A 26 -14.48 -6.87 13.66
CA SER A 26 -14.49 -8.26 14.09
C SER A 26 -13.27 -8.53 14.98
N PRO A 27 -13.42 -8.95 16.26
CA PRO A 27 -12.29 -9.31 17.12
C PRO A 27 -11.35 -10.34 16.48
N TYR A 28 -11.92 -11.22 15.67
CA TYR A 28 -11.19 -12.17 14.84
C TYR A 28 -10.16 -11.49 13.94
N LEU A 29 -10.50 -10.38 13.26
CA LEU A 29 -9.56 -9.69 12.37
C LEU A 29 -8.37 -9.09 13.11
N VAL A 30 -8.59 -8.57 14.33
CA VAL A 30 -7.53 -7.99 15.16
C VAL A 30 -6.57 -9.09 15.64
N GLU A 31 -7.11 -10.21 16.12
CA GLU A 31 -6.30 -11.35 16.58
C GLU A 31 -5.52 -11.97 15.42
N THR A 32 -6.18 -12.18 14.28
CA THR A 32 -5.57 -12.74 13.08
C THR A 32 -4.48 -11.81 12.53
N TYR A 33 -4.70 -10.49 12.52
CA TYR A 33 -3.66 -9.52 12.14
C TYR A 33 -2.39 -9.66 12.97
N ALA A 34 -2.52 -9.81 14.30
CA ALA A 34 -1.36 -10.00 15.17
C ALA A 34 -0.61 -11.30 14.85
N LYS A 35 -1.33 -12.41 14.74
CA LYS A 35 -0.76 -13.72 14.42
C LYS A 35 0.02 -13.71 13.10
N TYR A 36 -0.54 -13.09 12.05
CA TYR A 36 0.11 -13.01 10.75
C TYR A 36 1.39 -12.17 10.76
N LEU A 37 1.41 -11.07 11.50
CA LEU A 37 2.61 -10.25 11.63
C LEU A 37 3.73 -10.96 12.38
N ASP A 38 3.37 -11.77 13.38
CA ASP A 38 4.33 -12.55 14.16
C ASP A 38 4.86 -13.76 13.36
N SER A 39 4.11 -14.23 12.37
CA SER A 39 4.50 -15.30 11.46
C SER A 39 5.14 -14.83 10.15
N LEU A 40 5.38 -13.53 10.00
CA LEU A 40 5.97 -12.99 8.77
C LEU A 40 7.43 -13.48 8.64
N ASP A 41 7.67 -14.32 7.64
CA ASP A 41 8.96 -14.95 7.40
C ASP A 41 9.80 -14.15 6.39
N LEU A 42 10.37 -13.06 6.89
CA LEU A 42 11.26 -12.18 6.16
C LEU A 42 12.61 -12.86 5.92
N HIS A 43 12.89 -13.24 4.67
CA HIS A 43 14.15 -13.84 4.30
C HIS A 43 14.57 -13.47 2.88
N CYS A 44 15.79 -13.86 2.52
CA CYS A 44 16.34 -13.69 1.18
C CYS A 44 16.65 -15.08 0.60
N PRO A 45 15.84 -15.59 -0.35
CA PRO A 45 16.12 -16.89 -0.93
C PRO A 45 17.36 -16.87 -1.82
N ASP A 46 18.00 -18.04 -1.89
CA ASP A 46 19.08 -18.31 -2.84
C ASP A 46 18.58 -18.20 -4.29
N GLY A 47 19.46 -17.74 -5.17
CA GLY A 47 19.16 -17.56 -6.60
C GLY A 47 19.31 -16.11 -7.06
N GLU A 48 19.41 -15.96 -8.37
CA GLU A 48 19.58 -14.67 -9.05
C GLU A 48 18.37 -14.39 -9.93
N SER A 49 18.00 -13.11 -10.04
CA SER A 49 16.96 -12.62 -10.93
C SER A 49 17.35 -11.20 -11.34
N ASP A 50 17.09 -10.83 -12.60
CA ASP A 50 17.33 -9.46 -13.07
C ASP A 50 16.25 -8.48 -12.60
N ILE A 51 15.15 -8.99 -12.04
CA ILE A 51 14.03 -8.19 -11.51
C ILE A 51 13.81 -8.58 -10.05
N TYR A 52 14.07 -7.63 -9.15
CA TYR A 52 14.05 -7.91 -7.73
C TYR A 52 13.81 -6.69 -6.86
N PHE A 53 13.47 -6.97 -5.61
CA PHE A 53 13.68 -6.08 -4.47
C PHE A 53 14.60 -6.79 -3.48
N GLU A 54 15.54 -6.06 -2.89
CA GLU A 54 16.41 -6.51 -1.81
C GLU A 54 16.56 -5.39 -0.78
N GLY A 55 16.60 -5.69 0.52
CA GLY A 55 16.83 -4.67 1.53
C GLY A 55 16.79 -5.23 2.95
N MET A 56 16.81 -4.33 3.92
CA MET A 56 16.73 -4.70 5.34
C MET A 56 15.38 -4.27 5.91
N ILE A 57 14.70 -5.17 6.61
CA ILE A 57 13.48 -4.89 7.36
C ILE A 57 13.63 -5.43 8.78
N LYS A 58 13.51 -4.56 9.78
CA LYS A 58 13.71 -4.91 11.21
C LYS A 58 15.06 -5.60 11.46
N GLY A 59 16.10 -5.19 10.75
CA GLY A 59 17.45 -5.77 10.87
C GLY A 59 17.63 -7.14 10.21
N GLN A 60 16.65 -7.62 9.44
CA GLN A 60 16.73 -8.86 8.67
C GLN A 60 16.78 -8.55 7.17
N GLN A 61 17.60 -9.29 6.43
CA GLN A 61 17.65 -9.16 4.97
C GLN A 61 16.41 -9.80 4.34
N VAL A 62 15.78 -9.08 3.43
CA VAL A 62 14.55 -9.47 2.74
C VAL A 62 14.75 -9.33 1.25
N CYS A 63 14.35 -10.36 0.49
CA CYS A 63 14.43 -10.31 -0.97
C CYS A 63 13.15 -10.84 -1.62
N TYR A 64 12.66 -10.13 -2.63
CA TYR A 64 11.62 -10.58 -3.53
C TYR A 64 12.19 -10.62 -4.94
N LYS A 65 12.35 -11.82 -5.50
CA LYS A 65 13.00 -12.04 -6.79
C LYS A 65 12.02 -12.67 -7.77
N ASP A 66 11.88 -12.09 -8.96
CA ASP A 66 10.98 -12.62 -9.99
C ASP A 66 11.39 -14.04 -10.40
N GLY A 67 10.43 -14.97 -10.42
CA GLY A 67 10.63 -16.37 -10.76
C GLY A 67 11.19 -17.26 -9.65
N ILE A 68 11.58 -16.71 -8.49
CA ILE A 68 12.15 -17.46 -7.36
C ILE A 68 11.07 -17.67 -6.29
N GLU A 69 11.04 -18.84 -5.66
CA GLU A 69 10.15 -19.08 -4.50
C GLU A 69 8.65 -18.88 -4.76
N ASN A 70 8.25 -18.99 -6.03
CA ASN A 70 6.93 -18.65 -6.56
C ASN A 70 6.56 -17.17 -6.47
N TYR A 71 7.52 -16.25 -6.37
CA TYR A 71 7.29 -14.83 -6.56
C TYR A 71 7.29 -14.47 -8.04
N VAL A 72 6.39 -13.55 -8.40
CA VAL A 72 6.39 -12.91 -9.70
C VAL A 72 6.38 -11.41 -9.53
N PHE A 73 7.16 -10.75 -10.38
CA PHE A 73 7.04 -9.33 -10.60
C PHE A 73 5.86 -9.05 -11.53
N LYS A 74 5.05 -8.07 -11.17
CA LYS A 74 3.96 -7.56 -12.01
C LYS A 74 3.99 -6.04 -12.02
N TYR A 75 3.93 -5.51 -13.23
CA TYR A 75 3.48 -4.15 -13.47
C TYR A 75 1.95 -4.14 -13.53
N LYS A 76 1.32 -3.29 -12.72
CA LYS A 76 -0.13 -3.15 -12.66
C LYS A 76 -0.52 -1.70 -12.88
N PHE A 77 -1.61 -1.53 -13.63
CA PHE A 77 -2.25 -0.25 -13.87
C PHE A 77 -3.60 -0.22 -13.17
N PHE A 78 -3.82 0.75 -12.29
CA PHE A 78 -5.04 0.90 -11.53
C PHE A 78 -5.75 2.20 -11.87
N SER A 79 -7.08 2.14 -11.95
CA SER A 79 -7.94 3.30 -11.99
C SER A 79 -8.64 3.48 -10.65
N SER A 80 -8.56 4.68 -10.07
CA SER A 80 -9.31 5.07 -8.88
C SER A 80 -10.34 6.12 -9.25
N VAL A 81 -11.54 6.04 -8.66
CA VAL A 81 -12.61 7.01 -8.82
C VAL A 81 -13.22 7.34 -7.47
N VAL A 82 -13.84 8.51 -7.36
CA VAL A 82 -14.69 8.85 -6.21
C VAL A 82 -16.15 8.67 -6.60
N THR A 83 -16.87 7.93 -5.77
CA THR A 83 -18.29 7.67 -5.92
C THR A 83 -19.07 8.31 -4.77
N ASP A 84 -20.31 8.70 -5.05
CA ASP A 84 -21.20 9.29 -4.03
C ASP A 84 -21.71 8.25 -3.02
N SER A 85 -21.41 6.96 -3.26
CA SER A 85 -21.86 5.81 -2.48
C SER A 85 -20.73 4.80 -2.34
N PRO A 86 -20.63 4.07 -1.21
CA PRO A 86 -19.67 2.98 -1.05
C PRO A 86 -19.90 1.80 -2.00
N ASN A 87 -21.08 1.74 -2.65
CA ASN A 87 -21.41 0.71 -3.63
C ASN A 87 -21.41 1.32 -5.04
N LEU A 88 -20.69 0.68 -5.96
CA LEU A 88 -20.78 0.93 -7.40
C LEU A 88 -22.05 0.29 -7.93
N VAL A 89 -23.05 1.11 -8.26
CA VAL A 89 -24.29 0.66 -8.92
C VAL A 89 -24.22 1.09 -10.38
N VAL A 90 -24.81 0.30 -11.28
CA VAL A 90 -24.91 0.68 -12.70
C VAL A 90 -25.60 2.05 -12.81
N GLY A 91 -24.95 2.99 -13.48
CA GLY A 91 -25.41 4.38 -13.61
C GLY A 91 -24.95 5.33 -12.51
N SER A 92 -24.19 4.87 -11.52
CA SER A 92 -23.55 5.74 -10.53
C SER A 92 -22.65 6.77 -11.22
N LYS A 93 -22.81 8.03 -10.84
CA LYS A 93 -21.87 9.09 -11.22
C LYS A 93 -20.58 8.90 -10.43
N TYR A 94 -19.46 9.14 -11.10
CA TYR A 94 -18.16 9.17 -10.46
C TYR A 94 -17.42 10.44 -10.87
N THR A 95 -16.55 10.91 -9.99
CA THR A 95 -15.67 12.05 -10.25
C THR A 95 -14.24 11.70 -9.89
N GLY A 96 -13.29 12.51 -10.38
CA GLY A 96 -11.88 12.38 -10.00
C GLY A 96 -11.26 11.04 -10.41
N LEU A 97 -11.50 10.57 -11.64
CA LEU A 97 -10.78 9.44 -12.20
C LEU A 97 -9.27 9.73 -12.18
N LEU A 98 -8.50 8.78 -11.66
CA LEU A 98 -7.04 8.85 -11.58
C LEU A 98 -6.44 7.52 -11.94
N TYR A 99 -5.28 7.55 -12.58
CA TYR A 99 -4.48 6.38 -12.86
C TYR A 99 -3.30 6.27 -11.90
N GLN A 100 -2.90 5.04 -11.62
CA GLN A 100 -1.75 4.71 -10.78
C GLN A 100 -1.03 3.49 -11.34
N ILE A 101 0.29 3.59 -11.36
CA ILE A 101 1.18 2.47 -11.66
C ILE A 101 1.64 1.82 -10.36
N VAL A 102 1.69 0.49 -10.34
CA VAL A 102 2.17 -0.29 -9.20
C VAL A 102 3.16 -1.33 -9.68
N LEU A 103 4.33 -1.35 -9.04
CA LEU A 103 5.28 -2.45 -9.13
C LEU A 103 4.98 -3.40 -7.98
N ALA A 104 4.60 -4.64 -8.30
CA ALA A 104 4.18 -5.64 -7.33
C ALA A 104 5.10 -6.85 -7.41
N PHE A 105 5.71 -7.21 -6.29
CA PHE A 105 6.32 -8.52 -6.10
C PHE A 105 5.34 -9.37 -5.28
N GLU A 106 4.73 -10.35 -5.91
CA GLU A 106 3.65 -11.12 -5.29
C GLU A 106 3.77 -12.62 -5.56
N PRO A 107 3.28 -13.47 -4.64
CA PRO A 107 3.26 -14.90 -4.87
C PRO A 107 2.30 -15.27 -6.01
N ILE A 108 2.69 -16.20 -6.88
CA ILE A 108 1.84 -16.76 -7.96
C ILE A 108 0.60 -17.43 -7.36
N TYR A 109 0.79 -18.21 -6.30
CA TYR A 109 -0.28 -18.88 -5.57
C TYR A 109 -0.25 -18.44 -4.11
N PRO A 110 -1.35 -17.91 -3.57
CA PRO A 110 -1.47 -17.65 -2.15
C PRO A 110 -1.41 -18.99 -1.42
N ARG A 111 -0.33 -19.21 -0.65
CA ARG A 111 -0.17 -20.40 0.18
C ARG A 111 -1.18 -20.37 1.34
N PRO A 112 -1.54 -21.53 1.94
CA PRO A 112 -2.46 -21.59 3.08
C PRO A 112 -2.07 -20.69 4.26
N ASN A 113 -0.76 -20.44 4.43
CA ASN A 113 -0.24 -19.61 5.52
C ASN A 113 0.10 -18.17 5.10
N GLY A 114 -0.38 -17.73 3.93
CA GLY A 114 -0.07 -16.42 3.35
C GLY A 114 1.39 -16.31 2.91
N LYS A 115 1.63 -15.67 1.77
CA LYS A 115 2.94 -15.08 1.45
C LYS A 115 2.69 -13.59 1.26
N GLU A 116 3.61 -12.79 1.76
CA GLU A 116 3.57 -11.34 1.68
C GLU A 116 3.84 -10.88 0.25
N SER A 117 3.30 -9.72 -0.10
CA SER A 117 3.58 -9.02 -1.35
C SER A 117 4.09 -7.63 -1.03
N LEU A 118 5.14 -7.23 -1.74
CA LEU A 118 5.65 -5.86 -1.68
C LEU A 118 5.10 -5.10 -2.89
N ASN A 119 4.41 -4.00 -2.63
CA ASN A 119 3.88 -3.13 -3.66
C ASN A 119 4.51 -1.74 -3.52
N ILE A 120 5.10 -1.25 -4.61
CA ILE A 120 5.60 0.11 -4.73
C ILE A 120 4.66 0.84 -5.68
N LYS A 121 3.84 1.73 -5.13
CA LYS A 121 2.84 2.47 -5.89
C LYS A 121 3.37 3.84 -6.24
N PHE A 122 3.27 4.16 -7.52
CA PHE A 122 3.66 5.44 -8.06
C PHE A 122 2.63 6.51 -7.67
N PRO A 123 2.98 7.80 -7.84
CA PRO A 123 2.02 8.89 -7.80
C PRO A 123 0.81 8.65 -8.72
N TYR A 124 -0.37 9.12 -8.29
CA TYR A 124 -1.55 9.18 -9.15
C TYR A 124 -1.38 10.25 -10.23
N PHE A 125 -1.93 10.02 -11.42
CA PHE A 125 -1.92 10.98 -12.53
C PHE A 125 -3.27 11.06 -13.25
N ASP A 126 -3.45 12.14 -14.01
CA ASP A 126 -4.67 12.42 -14.76
C ASP A 126 -4.79 11.44 -15.95
N PRO A 127 -5.97 10.86 -16.20
CA PRO A 127 -6.18 9.93 -17.30
C PRO A 127 -6.00 10.54 -18.70
N ASN A 128 -6.08 11.87 -18.84
CA ASN A 128 -5.84 12.57 -20.10
C ASN A 128 -4.35 12.90 -20.32
N ARG A 129 -3.49 12.61 -19.35
CA ARG A 129 -2.05 12.82 -19.49
C ARG A 129 -1.44 11.59 -20.16
N ASP A 130 -0.54 11.83 -21.11
CA ASP A 130 0.23 10.76 -21.73
C ASP A 130 1.06 10.02 -20.67
N THR A 131 0.99 8.68 -20.68
CA THR A 131 1.63 7.86 -19.63
C THR A 131 3.15 7.91 -19.72
N VAL A 132 3.69 7.95 -20.94
CA VAL A 132 5.14 8.05 -21.19
C VAL A 132 5.64 9.41 -20.71
N GLU A 133 4.96 10.50 -21.06
CA GLU A 133 5.28 11.86 -20.60
C GLU A 133 5.20 11.99 -19.08
N PHE A 134 4.19 11.36 -18.45
CA PHE A 134 4.08 11.30 -17.00
C PHE A 134 5.29 10.61 -16.38
N LEU A 135 5.64 9.41 -16.85
CA LEU A 135 6.77 8.63 -16.34
C LEU A 135 8.10 9.34 -16.56
N ASP A 136 8.34 9.90 -17.75
CA ASP A 136 9.55 10.67 -18.05
C ASP A 136 9.68 11.87 -17.10
N SER A 137 8.57 12.59 -16.85
CA SER A 137 8.57 13.70 -15.89
C SER A 137 8.83 13.24 -14.46
N LEU A 138 8.31 12.06 -14.08
CA LEU A 138 8.54 11.49 -12.76
C LEU A 138 10.01 11.09 -12.59
N PHE A 139 10.56 10.35 -13.54
CA PHE A 139 11.94 9.86 -13.53
C PHE A 139 13.00 10.96 -13.65
N SER A 140 12.63 12.13 -14.19
CA SER A 140 13.51 13.31 -14.19
C SER A 140 13.81 13.85 -12.78
N ILE A 141 12.98 13.49 -11.79
CA ILE A 141 13.19 13.85 -10.38
C ILE A 141 13.94 12.69 -9.72
N ASN A 142 15.14 12.96 -9.23
CA ASN A 142 15.94 11.92 -8.61
C ASN A 142 15.32 11.44 -7.27
N LYS A 143 14.96 12.35 -6.38
CA LYS A 143 14.49 12.01 -5.02
C LYS A 143 13.04 12.39 -4.78
N HIS A 144 12.21 11.40 -4.47
CA HIS A 144 10.78 11.54 -4.19
C HIS A 144 10.45 11.32 -2.73
N ARG A 145 9.31 11.89 -2.32
CA ARG A 145 8.72 11.71 -0.99
C ARG A 145 7.71 10.56 -0.99
N LEU A 146 7.53 9.97 0.18
CA LEU A 146 6.49 8.97 0.45
C LEU A 146 5.23 9.65 1.00
N LYS A 147 4.07 9.06 0.72
CA LYS A 147 2.78 9.43 1.31
C LYS A 147 2.78 9.17 2.81
N SER A 148 2.21 10.10 3.57
CA SER A 148 2.15 10.08 5.03
C SER A 148 0.78 10.54 5.55
N ILE A 149 0.37 10.05 6.71
CA ILE A 149 -0.88 10.45 7.38
C ILE A 149 -0.95 11.97 7.66
N ASN A 150 0.21 12.62 7.81
CA ASN A 150 0.32 14.05 8.09
C ASN A 150 0.18 14.94 6.85
N ASP A 151 0.06 14.37 5.65
CA ASP A 151 -0.09 15.13 4.41
C ASP A 151 -1.49 15.76 4.25
N GLY A 152 -2.38 15.50 5.21
CA GLY A 152 -3.73 16.05 5.27
C GLY A 152 -4.71 15.33 4.33
N ASN A 153 -5.98 15.67 4.45
CA ASN A 153 -7.08 15.03 3.72
C ASN A 153 -7.31 15.65 2.32
N GLU A 154 -6.29 16.27 1.72
CA GLU A 154 -6.40 16.79 0.37
C GLU A 154 -6.15 15.67 -0.64
N MET A 155 -7.23 15.17 -1.23
CA MET A 155 -7.24 14.35 -2.44
C MET A 155 -6.25 14.83 -3.50
N VAL A 156 -5.84 16.11 -3.51
CA VAL A 156 -4.91 16.74 -4.46
C VAL A 156 -3.43 16.61 -4.05
N ARG A 157 -3.07 16.62 -2.76
CA ARG A 157 -1.66 16.49 -2.30
C ARG A 157 -1.20 15.05 -2.16
N ASN A 158 -2.13 14.12 -1.98
CA ASN A 158 -1.85 12.67 -1.91
C ASN A 158 -1.59 12.03 -3.28
N LYS A 159 -1.65 12.81 -4.38
CA LYS A 159 -1.45 12.31 -5.75
C LYS A 159 0.00 12.27 -6.19
N THR A 160 0.91 13.05 -5.61
CA THR A 160 2.26 13.27 -6.18
C THR A 160 3.38 12.47 -5.52
N LYS A 161 3.04 11.53 -4.64
CA LYS A 161 4.01 10.82 -3.79
C LYS A 161 3.91 9.31 -3.96
N PHE A 162 5.05 8.65 -3.74
CA PHE A 162 5.12 7.20 -3.73
C PHE A 162 4.48 6.63 -2.46
N GLU A 163 4.07 5.38 -2.54
CA GLU A 163 3.52 4.61 -1.43
C GLU A 163 4.13 3.21 -1.47
N VAL A 164 4.54 2.71 -0.31
CA VAL A 164 5.10 1.37 -0.19
C VAL A 164 4.24 0.58 0.78
N ASP A 165 3.81 -0.58 0.31
CA ASP A 165 2.87 -1.45 0.98
C ASP A 165 3.48 -2.85 1.12
N LEU A 166 3.46 -3.37 2.34
CA LEU A 166 3.66 -4.78 2.61
C LEU A 166 2.29 -5.39 2.92
N MET A 167 1.76 -6.18 1.99
CA MET A 167 0.44 -6.76 2.06
C MET A 167 0.52 -8.28 2.25
N MET A 168 -0.31 -8.82 3.12
CA MET A 168 -0.46 -10.26 3.36
C MET A 168 -1.92 -10.65 3.10
N VAL A 169 -2.14 -11.88 2.62
CA VAL A 169 -3.49 -12.41 2.42
C VAL A 169 -3.62 -13.73 3.16
N ASP A 170 -4.51 -13.74 4.15
CA ASP A 170 -4.99 -14.95 4.82
C ASP A 170 -6.16 -15.51 4.03
N ARG A 171 -6.05 -16.66 3.37
CA ARG A 171 -7.21 -17.23 2.65
C ARG A 171 -8.17 -18.05 3.52
N GLY A 172 -7.86 -18.24 4.81
CA GLY A 172 -8.58 -19.16 5.69
C GLY A 172 -8.64 -20.61 5.14
N ASP A 173 -9.21 -21.52 5.92
CA ASP A 173 -9.32 -22.95 5.55
C ASP A 173 -10.32 -23.24 4.40
N HIS A 174 -11.06 -22.22 3.93
CA HIS A 174 -12.17 -22.39 2.98
C HIS A 174 -11.97 -21.72 1.61
N GLY A 175 -10.74 -21.30 1.28
CA GLY A 175 -10.29 -21.09 -0.11
C GLY A 175 -10.89 -19.91 -0.90
N GLU A 176 -12.02 -19.32 -0.50
CA GLU A 176 -12.76 -18.36 -1.33
C GLU A 176 -12.77 -16.91 -0.83
N ARG A 177 -12.49 -16.65 0.46
CA ARG A 177 -12.46 -15.28 1.01
C ARG A 177 -11.27 -15.10 1.92
N GLY A 178 -10.29 -14.34 1.42
CA GLY A 178 -9.12 -14.01 2.22
C GLY A 178 -9.21 -12.64 2.88
N ASN A 179 -8.72 -12.53 4.11
CA ASN A 179 -8.49 -11.26 4.78
C ASN A 179 -7.15 -10.69 4.30
N ALA A 180 -7.17 -9.46 3.78
CA ALA A 180 -5.96 -8.74 3.44
C ALA A 180 -5.50 -7.91 4.65
N PHE A 181 -4.25 -8.11 5.05
CA PHE A 181 -3.59 -7.36 6.10
C PHE A 181 -2.52 -6.48 5.47
N LEU A 182 -2.42 -5.23 5.92
CA LEU A 182 -1.58 -4.24 5.28
C LEU A 182 -0.73 -3.49 6.32
N ILE A 183 0.53 -3.30 5.99
CA ILE A 183 1.44 -2.35 6.61
C ILE A 183 1.87 -1.38 5.50
N SER A 184 1.80 -0.08 5.75
CA SER A 184 1.99 0.91 4.68
C SER A 184 2.65 2.18 5.18
N THR A 185 3.32 2.89 4.28
CA THR A 185 3.84 4.22 4.54
C THR A 185 2.75 5.24 4.87
N ILE A 186 1.52 5.05 4.35
CA ILE A 186 0.44 6.05 4.48
C ILE A 186 -0.04 6.26 5.91
N TYR A 187 0.13 5.28 6.80
CA TYR A 187 -0.45 5.32 8.15
C TYR A 187 0.41 6.07 9.17
N GLY A 188 1.61 6.55 8.80
CA GLY A 188 2.48 7.26 9.73
C GLY A 188 3.40 8.29 9.10
N LYS A 189 4.27 8.89 9.92
CA LYS A 189 5.13 10.03 9.55
C LYS A 189 6.33 9.56 8.70
N GLN A 190 6.51 10.17 7.53
CA GLN A 190 7.58 9.81 6.57
C GLN A 190 8.68 10.89 6.44
N SER A 191 8.99 11.63 7.52
CA SER A 191 9.85 12.83 7.41
C SER A 191 11.29 12.56 6.97
N SER A 192 11.80 11.35 7.20
CA SER A 192 13.15 10.92 6.80
C SER A 192 13.14 9.93 5.63
N SER A 193 11.96 9.63 5.08
CA SER A 193 11.76 8.55 4.13
C SER A 193 11.73 9.06 2.69
N PHE A 194 12.22 8.25 1.76
CA PHE A 194 12.37 8.63 0.36
C PHE A 194 12.37 7.43 -0.59
N VAL A 195 12.06 7.72 -1.85
CA VAL A 195 12.40 6.88 -3.01
C VAL A 195 13.38 7.66 -3.86
N THR A 196 14.48 7.04 -4.25
CA THR A 196 15.47 7.61 -5.16
C THR A 196 15.43 6.82 -6.45
N ILE A 197 15.27 7.49 -7.58
CA ILE A 197 15.43 6.90 -8.91
C ILE A 197 16.92 7.00 -9.26
N ASN A 198 17.63 5.88 -9.18
CA ASN A 198 19.09 5.84 -9.37
C ASN A 198 19.44 5.79 -10.85
N LYS A 199 18.72 4.96 -11.61
CA LYS A 199 18.97 4.71 -13.04
C LYS A 199 17.68 4.45 -13.77
N VAL A 200 17.56 5.01 -14.97
CA VAL A 200 16.47 4.74 -15.91
C VAL A 200 17.08 4.55 -17.29
N GLU A 201 16.86 3.37 -17.88
CA GLU A 201 17.16 3.11 -19.29
C GLU A 201 15.84 3.02 -20.05
N ARG A 202 15.67 3.90 -21.05
CA ARG A 202 14.46 3.98 -21.88
C ARG A 202 14.77 3.49 -23.28
N ASN A 203 14.05 2.48 -23.73
CA ASN A 203 14.10 1.97 -25.10
C ASN A 203 12.73 2.10 -25.75
N GLU A 204 12.69 2.55 -26.99
CA GLU A 204 11.45 2.83 -27.72
C GLU A 204 11.42 1.99 -29.00
N SER A 205 10.29 1.31 -29.23
CA SER A 205 10.04 0.50 -30.42
C SER A 205 8.59 0.69 -30.83
N ASP A 206 8.36 1.26 -32.01
CA ASP A 206 7.04 1.55 -32.59
C ASP A 206 6.05 2.09 -31.53
N ASP A 207 5.05 1.27 -31.16
CA ASP A 207 3.96 1.60 -30.23
C ASP A 207 4.24 1.22 -28.77
N LYS A 208 5.50 0.94 -28.43
CA LYS A 208 5.91 0.49 -27.09
C LYS A 208 7.11 1.28 -26.57
N VAL A 209 7.06 1.60 -25.28
CA VAL A 209 8.17 2.16 -24.53
C VAL A 209 8.52 1.21 -23.39
N PHE A 210 9.78 0.81 -23.33
CA PHE A 210 10.33 -0.04 -22.29
C PHE A 210 11.23 0.78 -21.36
N TYR A 211 10.99 0.68 -20.06
CA TYR A 211 11.83 1.27 -19.02
C TYR A 211 12.48 0.17 -18.19
N SER A 212 13.80 0.21 -18.06
CA SER A 212 14.52 -0.49 -16.99
C SER A 212 14.85 0.49 -15.89
N LEU A 213 14.39 0.21 -14.67
CA LEU A 213 14.50 1.08 -13.51
C LEU A 213 15.37 0.45 -12.45
N GLU A 214 16.21 1.28 -11.85
CA GLU A 214 16.89 1.00 -10.60
C GLU A 214 16.51 2.07 -9.57
N MET A 215 16.01 1.65 -8.40
CA MET A 215 15.57 2.56 -7.35
C MET A 215 16.12 2.17 -5.98
N THR A 216 16.24 3.16 -5.09
CA THR A 216 16.48 2.94 -3.66
C THR A 216 15.32 3.46 -2.84
N ILE A 217 14.87 2.68 -1.86
CA ILE A 217 13.75 2.97 -0.97
C ILE A 217 14.26 2.92 0.47
N ASN A 218 14.02 4.01 1.20
CA ASN A 218 14.19 4.05 2.65
C ASN A 218 12.90 4.58 3.26
N CYS A 219 12.16 3.75 3.99
CA CYS A 219 10.85 4.16 4.50
C CYS A 219 10.45 3.49 5.81
N LYS A 220 9.47 4.11 6.48
CA LYS A 220 8.87 3.59 7.70
C LYS A 220 7.54 2.93 7.37
N LEU A 221 7.33 1.70 7.82
CA LEU A 221 6.11 0.93 7.61
C LEU A 221 5.27 0.94 8.89
N TYR A 222 4.00 1.34 8.79
CA TYR A 222 3.12 1.54 9.93
C TYR A 222 1.93 0.59 9.91
N HIS A 223 1.50 0.19 11.10
CA HIS A 223 0.27 -0.58 11.26
C HIS A 223 -0.95 0.18 10.73
N ASN A 224 -1.88 -0.56 10.13
CA ASN A 224 -3.18 0.01 9.80
C ASN A 224 -4.00 0.19 11.09
N PRO A 225 -4.39 1.43 11.46
CA PRO A 225 -5.12 1.70 12.70
C PRO A 225 -6.49 1.00 12.77
N LEU A 226 -7.06 0.59 11.63
CA LEU A 226 -8.30 -0.18 11.59
C LEU A 226 -8.20 -1.52 12.33
N PHE A 227 -6.99 -2.07 12.49
CA PHE A 227 -6.76 -3.33 13.21
C PHE A 227 -6.40 -3.14 14.70
N LYS A 228 -6.66 -1.95 15.28
CA LYS A 228 -6.36 -1.62 16.69
C LYS A 228 -4.90 -1.84 17.10
N LYS A 229 -3.98 -1.89 16.13
CA LYS A 229 -2.54 -1.73 16.34
C LYS A 229 -2.14 -0.37 15.79
N GLU A 230 -1.35 0.37 16.56
CA GLU A 230 -0.90 1.71 16.21
C GLU A 230 0.62 1.77 16.17
N GLY A 231 1.15 2.71 15.39
CA GLY A 231 2.57 3.03 15.38
C GLY A 231 3.40 2.28 14.35
N LEU A 232 4.72 2.46 14.48
CA LEU A 232 5.73 1.95 13.59
C LEU A 232 5.84 0.43 13.75
N TRP A 233 5.74 -0.31 12.66
CA TRP A 233 5.99 -1.74 12.63
C TRP A 233 7.46 -2.08 12.33
N GLY A 234 8.04 -1.38 11.35
CA GLY A 234 9.40 -1.62 10.90
C GLY A 234 9.88 -0.54 9.93
N GLU A 235 11.15 -0.58 9.57
CA GLU A 235 11.76 0.32 8.59
C GLU A 235 12.32 -0.53 7.46
N ILE A 236 12.12 -0.08 6.21
CA ILE A 236 12.90 -0.56 5.06
C ILE A 236 14.14 0.31 5.00
N GLU A 237 15.30 -0.32 5.16
CA GLU A 237 16.63 0.28 5.05
C GLU A 237 17.33 -0.28 3.82
N ASP A 238 17.98 0.59 3.04
CA ASP A 238 18.74 0.23 1.83
C ASP A 238 17.96 -0.65 0.84
N GLY A 239 16.65 -0.43 0.71
CA GLY A 239 15.79 -1.18 -0.20
C GLY A 239 16.14 -0.89 -1.66
N HIS A 240 16.81 -1.81 -2.34
CA HIS A 240 17.17 -1.74 -3.74
C HIS A 240 16.11 -2.43 -4.59
N VAL A 241 15.66 -1.77 -5.66
CA VAL A 241 14.67 -2.30 -6.60
C VAL A 241 15.26 -2.25 -8.00
N VAL A 242 15.21 -3.38 -8.70
CA VAL A 242 15.43 -3.46 -10.14
C VAL A 242 14.15 -3.97 -10.78
N ALA A 243 13.59 -3.21 -11.72
CA ALA A 243 12.29 -3.51 -12.32
C ALA A 243 12.20 -3.04 -13.77
N ASN A 244 11.34 -3.69 -14.54
CA ASN A 244 11.09 -3.35 -15.92
C ASN A 244 9.61 -2.95 -16.13
N LEU A 245 9.35 -1.92 -16.91
CA LEU A 245 8.01 -1.47 -17.27
C LEU A 245 7.86 -1.47 -18.79
N LEU A 246 6.72 -1.98 -19.26
CA LEU A 246 6.32 -1.90 -20.66
C LEU A 246 5.06 -1.05 -20.76
N ILE A 247 5.15 0.05 -21.49
CA ILE A 247 4.05 0.97 -21.75
C ILE A 247 3.66 0.86 -23.22
N GLU A 248 2.39 0.61 -23.48
CA GLU A 248 1.79 0.72 -24.81
C GLU A 248 1.32 2.17 -25.02
N LYS A 249 1.66 2.76 -26.17
CA LYS A 249 1.32 4.15 -26.51
C LYS A 249 -0.11 4.31 -27.00
#